data_AF-A0A433D2A8-F1
#
_entry.id   AF-A0A433D2A8-F1
#
_cell.length_a   1.000
_cell.length_b   1.000
_cell.length_c   1.000
_cell.angle_alpha   90.00
_cell.angle_beta   90.00
_cell.angle_gamma   90.00
#
_symmetry.space_group_name_H-M   'P 1'
#
loop_
_entity.id
_entity.type
_entity.pdbx_description
1 polymer ?
#
loop_
_entity_poly.entity_id
_entity_poly.type
_entity_poly.pdbx_seq_one_letter_code
_entity_poly.pdbx_strand_id
1 'polypeptide(L)'
;MEQTRTLGMIQNDDVAIVPLNWDHVERWGEQLSMKSYTCNLRRSLDSIIQAPLADLLTSNIQAFIRSDPFASGGLRYALPLYQPSDERKLVAKMFKDGPLTKDRYLEVMAIQAIATKLVYEFNRYNPPQTIDFIDVRVVEIEQTHPSEDTYFTVEPYIEGDYVKHNNNAGWSNELMATAQAYSHFTWQKSGNKLIVVDLQGVAYIMTDPVIHSVNPPHSFGSTDFGREGVDSFFSTHRCNYVCDMLNLTRHPMQPRDPISTITNQLQQANEQSGPRQVNCNAAGCSALVEIGQGGVLGAAATMSDIYCNSCKRRMRLNQTFTCNMSGCKIKFSITPYRYTARGEDPPTRCPAHRNPNVPTPGGPGRSRNPGRRP
;
A
#
# COMPACT_ATOMS: atom_id res chain seq x y z
N MET A 1 17.22 24.21 -31.40
CA MET A 1 15.79 24.31 -31.03
C MET A 1 15.37 22.94 -30.56
N GLU A 2 15.67 22.64 -29.29
CA GLU A 2 15.19 21.43 -28.61
C GLU A 2 13.69 21.58 -28.42
N GLN A 3 12.92 20.71 -29.06
CA GLN A 3 11.52 20.52 -28.73
C GLN A 3 11.49 19.80 -27.38
N THR A 4 11.20 20.55 -26.32
CA THR A 4 10.72 20.02 -25.05
C THR A 4 9.54 19.10 -25.38
N ARG A 5 9.72 17.78 -25.31
CA ARG A 5 8.60 16.84 -25.37
C ARG A 5 7.84 17.00 -24.06
N THR A 6 6.89 17.93 -24.03
CA THR A 6 5.79 17.92 -23.07
C THR A 6 5.25 16.50 -23.01
N LEU A 7 5.00 15.94 -21.82
CA LEU A 7 4.36 14.63 -21.67
C LEU A 7 3.07 14.64 -22.51
N GLY A 8 3.14 14.11 -23.74
CA GLY A 8 1.99 13.80 -24.57
C GLY A 8 1.37 12.56 -23.95
N MET A 9 0.69 12.75 -22.83
CA MET A 9 -0.01 11.66 -22.17
C MET A 9 -1.09 11.16 -23.11
N ILE A 10 -1.18 9.85 -23.17
CA ILE A 10 -2.02 9.03 -24.04
C ILE A 10 -3.38 9.73 -24.30
N GLN A 11 -3.55 10.25 -25.52
CA GLN A 11 -4.73 11.03 -25.94
C GLN A 11 -5.54 10.35 -27.08
N ASN A 12 -5.19 9.11 -27.49
CA ASN A 12 -5.82 8.43 -28.63
C ASN A 12 -6.19 6.97 -28.32
N ASP A 13 -7.24 6.47 -28.98
CA ASP A 13 -7.88 5.16 -28.75
C ASP A 13 -7.02 3.94 -29.14
N ASP A 14 -5.92 4.11 -29.89
CA ASP A 14 -5.01 3.03 -30.30
C ASP A 14 -3.69 3.05 -29.50
N VAL A 15 -3.79 2.72 -28.21
CA VAL A 15 -2.64 2.70 -27.30
C VAL A 15 -1.87 1.39 -27.44
N ALA A 16 -0.70 1.44 -28.07
CA ALA A 16 0.17 0.28 -28.21
C ALA A 16 0.71 -0.19 -26.85
N ILE A 17 0.61 -1.50 -26.58
CA ILE A 17 1.23 -2.13 -25.41
C ILE A 17 2.65 -2.54 -25.77
N VAL A 18 3.63 -1.90 -25.12
CA VAL A 18 5.05 -2.11 -25.41
C VAL A 18 5.67 -2.97 -24.31
N PRO A 19 6.31 -4.11 -24.64
CA PRO A 19 6.96 -4.96 -23.64
C PRO A 19 7.89 -4.19 -22.69
N LEU A 20 7.93 -4.67 -21.46
CA LEU A 20 8.72 -4.07 -20.41
C LEU A 20 10.20 -4.36 -20.65
N ASN A 21 11.04 -3.32 -20.66
CA ASN A 21 12.49 -3.44 -20.66
C ASN A 21 13.07 -2.39 -19.72
N TRP A 22 13.74 -2.84 -18.66
CA TRP A 22 14.33 -1.98 -17.64
C TRP A 22 15.74 -1.49 -17.99
N ASP A 23 16.29 -1.90 -19.13
CA ASP A 23 17.58 -1.42 -19.60
C ASP A 23 17.44 -0.02 -20.20
N HIS A 24 18.46 0.81 -20.00
CA HIS A 24 18.52 2.17 -20.55
C HIS A 24 17.31 3.06 -20.21
N VAL A 25 16.83 3.02 -18.96
CA VAL A 25 15.69 3.83 -18.47
C VAL A 25 15.85 5.34 -18.69
N GLU A 26 17.09 5.83 -18.80
CA GLU A 26 17.40 7.22 -19.15
C GLU A 26 16.86 7.63 -20.53
N ARG A 27 16.55 6.67 -21.41
CA ARG A 27 15.96 6.92 -22.72
C ARG A 27 14.44 7.10 -22.68
N TRP A 28 13.80 6.82 -21.55
CA TRP A 28 12.34 6.99 -21.41
C TRP A 28 11.93 8.47 -21.39
N GLY A 29 12.85 9.37 -21.05
CA GLY A 29 12.62 10.82 -21.00
C GLY A 29 13.45 11.48 -19.91
N GLU A 30 13.07 12.71 -19.56
CA GLU A 30 13.68 13.42 -18.44
C GLU A 30 13.28 12.79 -17.10
N GLN A 31 14.15 12.92 -16.11
CA GLN A 31 13.84 12.51 -14.75
C GLN A 31 12.87 13.53 -14.14
N LEU A 32 11.69 13.05 -13.74
CA LEU A 32 10.64 13.89 -13.18
C LEU A 32 10.74 13.91 -11.65
N SER A 33 10.53 15.08 -11.06
CA SER A 33 10.29 15.23 -9.62
C SER A 33 8.80 15.26 -9.38
N MET A 34 8.29 14.35 -8.56
CA MET A 34 6.86 14.18 -8.32
C MET A 34 6.58 14.18 -6.82
N LYS A 35 5.53 14.89 -6.42
CA LYS A 35 5.06 14.86 -5.05
C LYS A 35 4.30 13.56 -4.82
N SER A 36 4.64 12.84 -3.77
CA SER A 36 4.05 11.54 -3.45
C SER A 36 3.28 11.61 -2.14
N TYR A 37 2.12 10.96 -2.12
CA TYR A 37 1.19 10.85 -1.01
C TYR A 37 1.01 9.38 -0.64
N THR A 38 0.95 9.09 0.66
CA THR A 38 0.74 7.72 1.18
C THR A 38 -0.14 7.76 2.43
N CYS A 39 -1.04 6.79 2.58
CA CYS A 39 -1.84 6.65 3.80
C CYS A 39 -0.96 6.30 5.02
N ASN A 40 -1.23 6.94 6.16
CA ASN A 40 -0.53 6.66 7.41
C ASN A 40 -1.12 5.43 8.12
N LEU A 41 -0.60 4.24 7.79
CA LEU A 41 -1.08 2.96 8.33
C LEU A 41 -0.80 2.74 9.83
N ARG A 42 -0.09 3.66 10.50
CA ARG A 42 0.15 3.59 11.97
C ARG A 42 -1.09 3.92 12.80
N ARG A 43 -2.10 4.54 12.19
CA ARG A 43 -3.38 4.85 12.84
C ARG A 43 -4.14 3.55 13.16
N SER A 44 -5.14 3.61 14.04
CA SER A 44 -5.95 2.45 14.39
C SER A 44 -6.76 1.95 13.19
N LEU A 45 -7.25 0.70 13.22
CA LEU A 45 -8.14 0.18 12.17
C LEU A 45 -9.37 1.07 11.99
N ASP A 46 -10.08 1.40 13.08
CA ASP A 46 -11.29 2.23 13.02
C ASP A 46 -11.01 3.62 12.44
N SER A 47 -9.89 4.23 12.82
CA SER A 47 -9.49 5.53 12.28
C SER A 47 -9.19 5.49 10.78
N ILE A 48 -8.60 4.39 10.29
CA ILE A 48 -8.30 4.20 8.87
C ILE A 48 -9.57 3.90 8.08
N ILE A 49 -10.49 3.08 8.60
CA ILE A 49 -11.79 2.82 7.95
C ILE A 49 -12.60 4.12 7.80
N GLN A 50 -12.64 4.96 8.85
CA GLN A 50 -13.45 6.19 8.84
C GLN A 50 -12.84 7.31 8.00
N ALA A 51 -11.52 7.48 8.04
CA ALA A 51 -10.83 8.59 7.40
C ALA A 51 -9.46 8.13 6.89
N PRO A 52 -9.39 7.31 5.84
CA PRO A 52 -8.13 6.73 5.36
C PRO A 52 -7.13 7.79 4.88
N LEU A 53 -7.65 8.92 4.37
CA LEU A 53 -6.86 10.04 3.85
C LEU A 53 -6.49 11.09 4.91
N ALA A 54 -6.82 10.88 6.20
CA ALA A 54 -6.34 11.77 7.25
C ALA A 54 -4.87 11.50 7.59
N ASP A 55 -4.12 12.57 7.83
CA ASP A 55 -2.68 12.57 8.14
C ASP A 55 -1.82 11.88 7.07
N LEU A 56 -2.09 12.15 5.78
CA LEU A 56 -1.27 11.63 4.68
C LEU A 56 0.21 11.95 4.89
N LEU A 57 1.05 10.94 4.67
CA LEU A 57 2.49 11.12 4.59
C LEU A 57 2.83 11.64 3.20
N THR A 58 3.75 12.60 3.16
CA THR A 58 4.20 13.21 1.91
C THR A 58 5.70 13.07 1.76
N SER A 59 6.11 12.81 0.53
CA SER A 59 7.53 12.80 0.14
C SER A 59 7.69 13.30 -1.29
N ASN A 60 8.94 13.48 -1.73
CA ASN A 60 9.25 13.70 -3.14
C ASN A 60 9.94 12.47 -3.72
N ILE A 61 9.45 12.01 -4.88
CA ILE A 61 10.11 10.96 -5.66
C ILE A 61 10.73 11.58 -6.91
N GLN A 62 11.93 11.12 -7.28
CA GLN A 62 12.55 11.46 -8.56
C GLN A 62 12.70 10.19 -9.38
N ALA A 63 12.04 10.12 -10.53
CA ALA A 63 11.97 8.90 -11.31
C ALA A 63 11.83 9.16 -12.81
N PHE A 64 12.23 8.17 -13.61
CA PHE A 64 11.93 8.09 -15.03
C PHE A 64 10.60 7.36 -15.21
N ILE A 65 9.75 7.85 -16.11
CA ILE A 65 8.49 7.20 -16.50
C ILE A 65 8.46 7.07 -18.02
N ARG A 66 8.10 5.90 -18.53
CA ARG A 66 7.84 5.71 -19.96
C ARG A 66 6.37 5.96 -20.23
N SER A 67 6.05 6.79 -21.21
CA SER A 67 4.66 7.09 -21.61
C SER A 67 3.93 5.89 -22.19
N ASP A 68 4.63 4.98 -22.86
CA ASP A 68 4.04 3.78 -23.45
C ASP A 68 3.76 2.70 -22.40
N PRO A 69 2.50 2.30 -22.21
CA PRO A 69 2.14 1.29 -21.22
C PRO A 69 2.69 -0.09 -21.62
N PHE A 70 3.02 -0.89 -20.62
CA PHE A 70 3.43 -2.29 -20.83
C PHE A 70 2.32 -3.29 -20.54
N ALA A 71 1.23 -2.83 -19.92
CA ALA A 71 0.02 -3.62 -19.71
C ALA A 71 -1.22 -2.71 -19.64
N SER A 72 -2.39 -3.31 -19.79
CA SER A 72 -3.68 -2.63 -19.77
C SER A 72 -4.70 -3.53 -19.08
N GLY A 73 -5.41 -2.99 -18.08
CA GLY A 73 -6.54 -3.63 -17.42
C GLY A 73 -7.87 -3.13 -17.95
N GLY A 74 -8.98 -3.43 -17.27
CA GLY A 74 -10.29 -2.90 -17.65
C GLY A 74 -10.35 -1.36 -17.62
N LEU A 75 -9.88 -0.75 -16.53
CA LEU A 75 -10.06 0.68 -16.26
C LEU A 75 -8.78 1.53 -16.37
N ARG A 76 -7.61 0.90 -16.36
CA ARG A 76 -6.32 1.59 -16.22
C ARG A 76 -5.24 1.04 -17.15
N TYR A 77 -4.36 1.91 -17.60
CA TYR A 77 -3.07 1.55 -18.19
C TYR A 77 -2.01 1.38 -17.09
N ALA A 78 -1.03 0.50 -17.33
CA ALA A 78 0.14 0.33 -16.48
C ALA A 78 1.40 0.77 -17.23
N LEU A 79 2.05 1.81 -16.73
CA LEU A 79 3.24 2.44 -17.26
C LEU A 79 4.43 2.07 -16.38
N PRO A 80 5.61 1.81 -16.98
CA PRO A 80 6.78 1.51 -16.17
C PRO A 80 7.39 2.80 -15.62
N LEU A 81 7.78 2.75 -14.35
CA LEU A 81 8.39 3.84 -13.62
C LEU A 81 9.63 3.32 -12.90
N TYR A 82 10.74 4.04 -12.99
CA TYR A 82 12.00 3.65 -12.37
C TYR A 82 12.54 4.76 -11.48
N GLN A 83 12.77 4.45 -10.20
CA GLN A 83 13.32 5.37 -9.21
C GLN A 83 14.82 5.07 -8.98
N PRO A 84 15.76 5.87 -9.51
CA PRO A 84 17.18 5.54 -9.47
C PRO A 84 17.79 5.55 -8.06
N SER A 85 17.33 6.45 -7.18
CA SER A 85 17.89 6.63 -5.84
C SER A 85 17.84 5.37 -4.97
N ASP A 86 16.90 4.48 -5.27
CA ASP A 86 16.62 3.26 -4.54
C ASP A 86 16.63 2.02 -5.44
N GLU A 87 17.00 2.17 -6.72
CA GLU A 87 16.95 1.15 -7.77
C GLU A 87 15.57 0.44 -7.84
N ARG A 88 14.47 1.21 -7.70
CA ARG A 88 13.12 0.63 -7.67
C ARG A 88 12.52 0.55 -9.05
N LYS A 89 12.05 -0.65 -9.39
CA LYS A 89 11.12 -0.93 -10.48
C LYS A 89 9.70 -0.75 -9.95
N LEU A 90 8.97 0.21 -10.49
CA LEU A 90 7.65 0.62 -10.06
C LEU A 90 6.70 0.63 -11.27
N VAL A 91 5.41 0.62 -10.98
CA VAL A 91 4.34 0.71 -11.97
C VAL A 91 3.50 1.94 -11.65
N ALA A 92 3.39 2.86 -12.61
CA ALA A 92 2.45 3.97 -12.55
C ALA A 92 1.17 3.55 -13.28
N LYS A 93 0.01 3.64 -12.63
CA LYS A 93 -1.28 3.36 -13.24
C LYS A 93 -2.06 4.65 -13.43
N MET A 94 -2.62 4.80 -14.63
CA MET A 94 -3.50 5.91 -15.00
C MET A 94 -4.85 5.37 -15.46
N PHE A 95 -5.93 6.11 -15.21
CA PHE A 95 -7.25 5.77 -15.76
C PHE A 95 -7.30 6.02 -17.27
N LYS A 96 -8.01 5.14 -17.98
CA LYS A 96 -8.25 5.26 -19.43
C LYS A 96 -9.23 6.39 -19.74
N ASP A 97 -10.33 6.40 -18.99
CA ASP A 97 -11.48 7.26 -19.25
C ASP A 97 -11.96 7.96 -17.99
N GLY A 98 -12.74 9.02 -18.18
CA GLY A 98 -13.40 9.79 -17.13
C GLY A 98 -12.52 10.88 -16.52
N PRO A 99 -12.99 11.53 -15.44
CA PRO A 99 -12.24 12.61 -14.80
C PRO A 99 -10.88 12.12 -14.29
N LEU A 100 -9.81 12.85 -14.63
CA LEU A 100 -8.44 12.59 -14.19
C LEU A 100 -8.10 13.41 -12.93
N THR A 101 -9.05 13.50 -12.00
CA THR A 101 -8.88 14.26 -10.76
C THR A 101 -8.05 13.49 -9.73
N LYS A 102 -7.32 14.22 -8.89
CA LYS A 102 -6.56 13.68 -7.76
C LYS A 102 -7.39 12.79 -6.86
N ASP A 103 -8.62 13.19 -6.56
CA ASP A 103 -9.52 12.49 -5.64
C ASP A 103 -9.78 11.04 -6.05
N ARG A 104 -9.88 10.78 -7.36
CA ARG A 104 -10.08 9.42 -7.89
C ARG A 104 -8.87 8.51 -7.63
N TYR A 105 -7.66 9.04 -7.71
CA TYR A 105 -6.45 8.30 -7.37
C TYR A 105 -6.30 8.13 -5.84
N LEU A 106 -6.70 9.14 -5.06
CA LEU A 106 -6.74 9.05 -3.61
C LEU A 106 -7.76 8.00 -3.13
N GLU A 107 -8.92 7.85 -3.80
CA GLU A 107 -9.90 6.80 -3.53
C GLU A 107 -9.28 5.40 -3.67
N VAL A 108 -8.54 5.13 -4.77
CA VAL A 108 -7.83 3.86 -4.97
C VAL A 108 -6.84 3.60 -3.82
N MET A 109 -6.04 4.60 -3.46
CA MET A 109 -5.07 4.48 -2.36
C MET A 109 -5.76 4.26 -1.00
N ALA A 110 -6.92 4.89 -0.77
CA ALA A 110 -7.71 4.70 0.44
C ALA A 110 -8.24 3.26 0.56
N ILE A 111 -8.78 2.71 -0.53
CA ILE A 111 -9.27 1.32 -0.60
C ILE A 111 -8.13 0.34 -0.27
N GLN A 112 -6.97 0.52 -0.93
CA GLN A 112 -5.79 -0.31 -0.68
C GLN A 112 -5.35 -0.20 0.79
N ALA A 113 -5.31 1.00 1.36
CA ALA A 113 -4.89 1.23 2.73
C ALA A 113 -5.81 0.54 3.77
N ILE A 114 -7.12 0.57 3.56
CA ILE A 114 -8.08 -0.15 4.42
C ILE A 114 -7.85 -1.65 4.33
N ALA A 115 -7.70 -2.19 3.12
CA ALA A 115 -7.41 -3.60 2.89
C ALA A 115 -6.08 -4.02 3.57
N THR A 116 -4.99 -3.26 3.38
CA THR A 116 -3.71 -3.51 4.05
C THR A 116 -3.85 -3.47 5.57
N LYS A 117 -4.65 -2.54 6.12
CA LYS A 117 -4.85 -2.47 7.57
C LYS A 117 -5.58 -3.68 8.13
N LEU A 118 -6.54 -4.23 7.39
CA LEU A 118 -7.25 -5.46 7.74
C LEU A 118 -6.34 -6.68 7.64
N VAL A 119 -5.40 -6.70 6.70
CA VAL A 119 -4.33 -7.72 6.65
C VAL A 119 -3.51 -7.73 7.94
N TYR A 120 -3.14 -6.56 8.48
CA TYR A 120 -2.37 -6.51 9.72
C TYR A 120 -3.13 -7.14 10.89
N GLU A 121 -4.45 -7.01 10.91
CA GLU A 121 -5.29 -7.68 11.91
C GLU A 121 -5.43 -9.18 11.64
N PHE A 122 -5.59 -9.58 10.39
CA PHE A 122 -5.72 -10.98 9.98
C PHE A 122 -4.46 -11.80 10.26
N ASN A 123 -3.29 -11.28 9.88
CA ASN A 123 -2.02 -11.99 10.03
C ASN A 123 -1.61 -12.20 11.50
N ARG A 124 -2.21 -11.47 12.46
CA ARG A 124 -2.02 -11.70 13.91
C ARG A 124 -2.55 -13.05 14.39
N TYR A 125 -3.45 -13.66 13.62
CA TYR A 125 -3.96 -14.99 13.91
C TYR A 125 -3.07 -16.10 13.37
N ASN A 126 -1.93 -15.77 12.76
CA ASN A 126 -0.98 -16.70 12.13
C ASN A 126 -1.67 -17.71 11.19
N PRO A 127 -2.40 -17.23 10.17
CA PRO A 127 -3.04 -18.09 9.19
C PRO A 127 -2.04 -19.03 8.48
N PRO A 128 -2.52 -20.09 7.81
CA PRO A 128 -1.67 -21.03 7.07
C PRO A 128 -0.76 -20.35 6.04
N GLN A 129 -1.29 -19.31 5.39
CA GLN A 129 -0.56 -18.41 4.51
C GLN A 129 -0.77 -16.98 4.99
N THR A 130 0.28 -16.16 4.92
CA THR A 130 0.14 -14.73 5.16
C THR A 130 -0.33 -14.04 3.89
N ILE A 131 -1.26 -13.11 4.06
CA ILE A 131 -1.68 -12.21 2.97
C ILE A 131 -0.92 -10.90 3.12
N ASP A 132 -0.59 -10.25 2.02
CA ASP A 132 -0.15 -8.86 2.04
C ASP A 132 -0.64 -8.09 0.82
N PHE A 133 -0.78 -6.78 0.94
CA PHE A 133 -1.07 -5.89 -0.19
C PHE A 133 0.16 -5.05 -0.49
N ILE A 134 0.49 -4.90 -1.77
CA ILE A 134 1.62 -4.05 -2.16
C ILE A 134 1.35 -2.59 -1.79
N ASP A 135 2.43 -1.86 -1.53
CA ASP A 135 2.40 -0.43 -1.27
C ASP A 135 1.80 0.32 -2.47
N VAL A 136 0.82 1.19 -2.21
CA VAL A 136 0.23 2.09 -3.22
C VAL A 136 0.33 3.52 -2.74
N ARG A 137 0.79 4.37 -3.64
CA ARG A 137 1.00 5.80 -3.42
C ARG A 137 0.29 6.58 -4.51
N VAL A 138 -0.19 7.78 -4.21
CA VAL A 138 -0.57 8.73 -5.27
C VAL A 138 0.62 9.63 -5.55
N VAL A 139 0.91 9.87 -6.82
CA VAL A 139 1.94 10.83 -7.23
C VAL A 139 1.33 11.91 -8.10
N GLU A 140 1.85 13.11 -7.96
CA GLU A 140 1.42 14.33 -8.62
C GLU A 140 2.63 14.94 -9.34
N ILE A 141 2.46 15.17 -10.64
CA ILE A 141 3.41 15.87 -11.48
C ILE A 141 2.85 17.28 -11.70
N GLU A 142 3.43 18.25 -11.01
CA GLU A 142 3.07 19.67 -11.17
C GLU A 142 3.51 20.13 -12.57
N GLN A 143 2.58 20.63 -13.38
CA GLN A 143 2.90 21.18 -14.69
C GLN A 143 3.12 22.70 -14.60
N THR A 144 4.13 23.22 -15.31
CA THR A 144 4.54 24.63 -15.24
C THR A 144 3.66 25.59 -16.08
N HIS A 145 2.75 25.07 -16.91
CA HIS A 145 1.87 25.82 -17.83
C HIS A 145 0.50 25.10 -17.95
N PRO A 146 -0.59 25.77 -18.39
CA PRO A 146 -1.94 25.67 -17.80
C PRO A 146 -2.76 24.41 -18.13
N SER A 147 -2.13 23.29 -18.47
CA SER A 147 -2.77 21.98 -18.46
C SER A 147 -2.76 21.40 -17.04
N GLU A 148 -3.87 20.79 -16.65
CA GLU A 148 -4.11 20.24 -15.32
C GLU A 148 -2.96 19.33 -14.85
N ASP A 149 -2.67 19.37 -13.55
CA ASP A 149 -1.71 18.47 -12.92
C ASP A 149 -2.00 17.01 -13.27
N THR A 150 -0.93 16.23 -13.39
CA THR A 150 -1.04 14.82 -13.74
C THR A 150 -0.92 13.94 -12.50
N TYR A 151 -1.80 12.95 -12.39
CA TYR A 151 -1.86 12.03 -11.26
C TYR A 151 -1.72 10.57 -11.68
N PHE A 152 -1.06 9.78 -10.84
CA PHE A 152 -1.00 8.32 -10.97
C PHE A 152 -1.13 7.67 -9.61
N THR A 153 -1.62 6.42 -9.58
CA THR A 153 -1.23 5.51 -8.49
C THR A 153 0.09 4.85 -8.84
N VAL A 154 1.03 4.79 -7.91
CA VAL A 154 2.33 4.14 -8.07
C VAL A 154 2.48 3.01 -7.07
N GLU A 155 2.88 1.84 -7.58
CA GLU A 155 3.07 0.62 -6.80
C GLU A 155 4.37 -0.09 -7.21
N PRO A 156 4.94 -0.97 -6.36
CA PRO A 156 6.08 -1.80 -6.76
C PRO A 156 5.73 -2.73 -7.92
N TYR A 157 6.66 -2.91 -8.86
CA TYR A 157 6.55 -3.96 -9.85
C TYR A 157 6.74 -5.32 -9.19
N ILE A 158 5.74 -6.20 -9.27
CA ILE A 158 5.81 -7.59 -8.83
C ILE A 158 5.93 -8.51 -10.06
N GLU A 159 6.94 -9.37 -10.03
CA GLU A 159 7.20 -10.36 -11.06
C GLU A 159 6.54 -11.69 -10.68
N GLY A 160 5.93 -12.35 -11.66
CA GLY A 160 5.28 -13.64 -11.49
C GLY A 160 3.89 -13.71 -12.10
N ASP A 161 3.27 -14.88 -11.97
CA ASP A 161 1.96 -15.15 -12.52
C ASP A 161 0.86 -14.55 -11.63
N TYR A 162 0.07 -13.65 -12.21
CA TYR A 162 -1.08 -13.07 -11.54
C TYR A 162 -2.21 -14.08 -11.47
N VAL A 163 -2.67 -14.33 -10.26
CA VAL A 163 -3.82 -15.19 -9.94
C VAL A 163 -4.91 -14.37 -9.28
N LYS A 164 -6.16 -14.67 -9.63
CA LYS A 164 -7.35 -14.13 -8.97
C LYS A 164 -7.94 -15.19 -8.06
N HIS A 165 -8.14 -14.85 -6.79
CA HIS A 165 -8.67 -15.75 -5.76
C HIS A 165 -10.17 -15.58 -5.57
N ASN A 166 -10.69 -14.36 -5.72
CA ASN A 166 -12.10 -14.07 -5.85
C ASN A 166 -12.29 -12.77 -6.64
N ASN A 167 -13.52 -12.46 -7.01
CA ASN A 167 -13.85 -11.18 -7.67
C ASN A 167 -14.87 -10.38 -6.84
N ASN A 168 -15.25 -9.22 -7.34
CA ASN A 168 -16.24 -8.35 -6.70
C ASN A 168 -17.71 -8.74 -7.00
N ALA A 169 -17.96 -9.84 -7.71
CA ALA A 169 -19.28 -10.26 -8.20
C ALA A 169 -19.60 -11.74 -7.91
N GLY A 170 -19.05 -12.29 -6.81
CA GLY A 170 -19.44 -13.59 -6.26
C GLY A 170 -18.67 -14.81 -6.79
N TRP A 171 -17.74 -14.65 -7.73
CA TRP A 171 -16.83 -15.74 -8.09
C TRP A 171 -15.72 -15.88 -7.06
N SER A 172 -15.40 -17.12 -6.69
CA SER A 172 -14.30 -17.45 -5.77
C SER A 172 -13.63 -18.77 -6.17
N ASN A 173 -12.31 -18.82 -6.06
CA ASN A 173 -11.54 -20.06 -6.06
C ASN A 173 -11.62 -20.70 -4.68
N GLU A 174 -12.56 -21.66 -4.51
CA GLU A 174 -12.81 -22.35 -3.24
C GLU A 174 -11.56 -23.10 -2.72
N LEU A 175 -10.58 -23.42 -3.57
CA LEU A 175 -9.36 -24.13 -3.16
C LEU A 175 -8.34 -23.24 -2.42
N MET A 176 -8.50 -21.91 -2.46
CA MET A 176 -7.61 -20.92 -1.82
C MET A 176 -8.24 -20.47 -0.50
N ALA A 177 -8.21 -21.35 0.49
CA ALA A 177 -8.91 -21.20 1.76
C ALA A 177 -8.53 -19.93 2.53
N THR A 178 -7.24 -19.57 2.58
CA THR A 178 -6.76 -18.38 3.29
C THR A 178 -7.34 -17.11 2.67
N ALA A 179 -7.37 -17.01 1.34
CA ALA A 179 -7.95 -15.85 0.64
C ALA A 179 -9.45 -15.68 0.93
N GLN A 180 -10.24 -16.77 0.86
CA GLN A 180 -11.68 -16.69 1.15
C GLN A 180 -11.96 -16.37 2.62
N ALA A 181 -11.15 -16.94 3.53
CA ALA A 181 -11.25 -16.67 4.95
C ALA A 181 -10.88 -15.21 5.27
N TYR A 182 -9.93 -14.61 4.56
CA TYR A 182 -9.61 -13.19 4.71
C TYR A 182 -10.78 -12.29 4.33
N SER A 183 -11.42 -12.51 3.17
CA SER A 183 -12.62 -11.77 2.80
C SER A 183 -13.70 -11.90 3.89
N HIS A 184 -14.02 -13.11 4.35
CA HIS A 184 -14.98 -13.30 5.45
C HIS A 184 -14.55 -12.60 6.76
N PHE A 185 -13.27 -12.71 7.13
CA PHE A 185 -12.72 -12.05 8.31
C PHE A 185 -12.91 -10.53 8.24
N THR A 186 -12.68 -9.91 7.08
CA THR A 186 -12.81 -8.45 6.94
C THR A 186 -14.23 -7.96 7.23
N TRP A 187 -15.25 -8.75 6.85
CA TRP A 187 -16.64 -8.48 7.17
C TRP A 187 -16.86 -8.40 8.69
N GLN A 188 -16.42 -9.40 9.44
CA GLN A 188 -16.64 -9.43 10.89
C GLN A 188 -15.75 -8.46 11.63
N LYS A 189 -14.48 -8.33 11.21
CA LYS A 189 -13.51 -7.45 11.84
C LYS A 189 -13.88 -5.98 11.70
N SER A 190 -14.56 -5.60 10.61
CA SER A 190 -15.09 -4.24 10.41
C SER A 190 -16.39 -3.97 11.19
N GLY A 191 -16.92 -4.95 11.92
CA GLY A 191 -18.22 -4.86 12.57
C GLY A 191 -19.38 -4.92 11.58
N ASN A 192 -19.27 -5.74 10.53
CA ASN A 192 -20.25 -5.93 9.47
C ASN A 192 -20.54 -4.66 8.66
N LYS A 193 -19.52 -3.80 8.49
CA LYS A 193 -19.64 -2.52 7.77
C LYS A 193 -19.14 -2.61 6.33
N LEU A 194 -18.10 -3.42 6.10
CA LEU A 194 -17.48 -3.60 4.80
C LEU A 194 -16.82 -4.96 4.65
N ILE A 195 -16.62 -5.40 3.42
CA ILE A 195 -15.88 -6.62 3.05
C ILE A 195 -14.86 -6.29 1.97
N VAL A 196 -13.66 -6.87 2.08
CA VAL A 196 -12.60 -6.79 1.06
C VAL A 196 -12.70 -8.00 0.14
N VAL A 197 -12.79 -7.77 -1.16
CA VAL A 197 -12.90 -8.77 -2.24
C VAL A 197 -12.02 -8.36 -3.45
N ASP A 198 -12.17 -9.05 -4.57
CA ASP A 198 -11.29 -8.95 -5.75
C ASP A 198 -9.81 -9.18 -5.41
N LEU A 199 -9.59 -10.22 -4.60
CA LEU A 199 -8.25 -10.61 -4.16
C LEU A 199 -7.48 -11.20 -5.33
N GLN A 200 -6.48 -10.45 -5.80
CA GLN A 200 -5.65 -10.83 -6.95
C GLN A 200 -4.21 -10.35 -6.78
N GLY A 201 -3.26 -11.08 -7.36
CA GLY A 201 -1.83 -10.75 -7.28
C GLY A 201 -0.96 -11.96 -7.57
N VAL A 202 0.28 -11.94 -7.08
CA VAL A 202 1.23 -13.06 -7.23
C VAL A 202 1.22 -13.86 -5.94
N ALA A 203 0.71 -15.10 -6.01
CA ALA A 203 0.43 -15.93 -4.84
C ALA A 203 -0.45 -15.18 -3.81
N TYR A 204 0.10 -14.83 -2.63
CA TYR A 204 -0.60 -14.11 -1.56
C TYR A 204 -0.19 -12.63 -1.41
N ILE A 205 0.59 -12.12 -2.37
CA ILE A 205 0.98 -10.71 -2.46
C ILE A 205 0.04 -10.04 -3.46
N MET A 206 -0.92 -9.31 -2.91
CA MET A 206 -2.10 -8.82 -3.61
C MET A 206 -1.98 -7.35 -4.03
N THR A 207 -2.79 -6.95 -5.00
CA THR A 207 -2.98 -5.56 -5.40
C THR A 207 -4.40 -5.32 -5.89
N ASP A 208 -4.80 -4.05 -6.00
CA ASP A 208 -6.09 -3.62 -6.54
C ASP A 208 -7.32 -4.32 -5.92
N PRO A 209 -7.47 -4.31 -4.59
CA PRO A 209 -8.67 -4.87 -3.96
C PRO A 209 -9.91 -4.01 -4.28
N VAL A 210 -11.08 -4.62 -4.11
CA VAL A 210 -12.38 -3.93 -4.07
C VAL A 210 -12.95 -4.03 -2.66
N ILE A 211 -13.62 -2.96 -2.20
CA ILE A 211 -14.37 -2.98 -0.95
C ILE A 211 -15.85 -2.81 -1.26
N HIS A 212 -16.67 -3.74 -0.76
CA HIS A 212 -18.11 -3.53 -0.69
C HIS A 212 -18.47 -2.97 0.68
N SER A 213 -19.19 -1.85 0.72
CA SER A 213 -19.59 -1.18 1.98
C SER A 213 -21.09 -1.10 2.13
N VAL A 214 -21.58 -1.28 3.36
CA VAL A 214 -23.03 -1.22 3.66
C VAL A 214 -23.38 -0.11 4.64
N ASN A 215 -22.39 0.47 5.31
CA ASN A 215 -22.60 1.55 6.27
C ASN A 215 -21.37 2.47 6.36
N PRO A 216 -21.37 3.62 5.66
CA PRO A 216 -22.35 3.99 4.63
C PRO A 216 -22.25 3.08 3.39
N PRO A 217 -23.34 2.86 2.64
CA PRO A 217 -23.30 2.04 1.44
C PRO A 217 -22.60 2.74 0.26
N HIS A 218 -21.94 1.97 -0.61
CA HIS A 218 -21.31 2.47 -1.85
C HIS A 218 -20.27 3.58 -1.64
N SER A 219 -19.45 3.45 -0.60
CA SER A 219 -18.44 4.43 -0.20
C SER A 219 -17.12 4.34 -0.97
N PHE A 220 -16.91 3.30 -1.78
CA PHE A 220 -15.59 2.96 -2.34
C PHE A 220 -15.59 2.82 -3.87
N GLY A 221 -16.11 3.84 -4.56
CA GLY A 221 -16.09 3.92 -6.01
C GLY A 221 -17.09 3.00 -6.73
N SER A 222 -17.02 2.95 -8.05
CA SER A 222 -18.03 2.28 -8.89
C SER A 222 -18.00 0.74 -8.84
N THR A 223 -16.96 0.15 -8.26
CA THR A 223 -16.85 -1.31 -8.07
C THR A 223 -17.42 -1.79 -6.74
N ASP A 224 -17.79 -0.86 -5.84
CA ASP A 224 -18.51 -1.12 -4.60
C ASP A 224 -20.00 -1.37 -4.91
N PHE A 225 -20.40 -2.64 -4.90
CA PHE A 225 -21.79 -3.07 -5.09
C PHE A 225 -22.57 -3.16 -3.77
N GLY A 226 -22.01 -2.59 -2.70
CA GLY A 226 -22.62 -2.47 -1.40
C GLY A 226 -23.17 -3.78 -0.86
N ARG A 227 -24.43 -3.77 -0.41
CA ARG A 227 -25.06 -4.95 0.20
C ARG A 227 -25.16 -6.12 -0.78
N GLU A 228 -25.46 -5.85 -2.06
CA GLU A 228 -25.57 -6.88 -3.08
C GLU A 228 -24.22 -7.56 -3.32
N GLY A 229 -23.12 -6.80 -3.32
CA GLY A 229 -21.78 -7.34 -3.40
C GLY A 229 -21.40 -8.24 -2.21
N VAL A 230 -21.77 -7.81 -0.99
CA VAL A 230 -21.59 -8.62 0.24
C VAL A 230 -22.38 -9.93 0.14
N ASP A 231 -23.67 -9.83 -0.20
CA ASP A 231 -24.56 -10.98 -0.30
C ASP A 231 -24.11 -11.92 -1.43
N SER A 232 -23.61 -11.38 -2.54
CA SER A 232 -23.04 -12.13 -3.67
C SER A 232 -21.83 -12.97 -3.23
N PHE A 233 -20.86 -12.39 -2.53
CA PHE A 233 -19.73 -13.13 -1.95
C PHE A 233 -20.22 -14.24 -1.01
N PHE A 234 -21.10 -13.91 -0.07
CA PHE A 234 -21.55 -14.90 0.91
C PHE A 234 -22.43 -16.00 0.30
N SER A 235 -23.15 -15.73 -0.80
CA SER A 235 -23.98 -16.74 -1.47
C SER A 235 -23.18 -17.91 -2.04
N THR A 236 -21.90 -17.70 -2.32
CA THR A 236 -20.98 -18.73 -2.84
C THR A 236 -19.96 -19.19 -1.80
N HIS A 237 -19.71 -18.39 -0.76
CA HIS A 237 -18.73 -18.69 0.29
C HIS A 237 -19.21 -19.76 1.28
N ARG A 238 -18.49 -20.88 1.35
CA ARG A 238 -18.58 -21.86 2.44
C ARG A 238 -17.43 -21.64 3.41
N CYS A 239 -17.72 -21.61 4.71
CA CYS A 239 -16.65 -21.58 5.72
C CYS A 239 -15.72 -22.79 5.55
N ASN A 240 -14.43 -22.53 5.56
CA ASN A 240 -13.36 -23.51 5.46
C ASN A 240 -12.60 -23.61 6.79
N TYR A 241 -11.60 -24.50 6.86
CA TYR A 241 -10.84 -24.74 8.09
C TYR A 241 -10.11 -23.50 8.64
N VAL A 242 -9.80 -22.50 7.79
CA VAL A 242 -9.23 -21.22 8.23
C VAL A 242 -10.30 -20.32 8.84
N CYS A 243 -11.52 -20.31 8.31
CA CYS A 243 -12.66 -19.64 8.94
C CYS A 243 -12.93 -20.20 10.34
N ASP A 244 -12.86 -21.53 10.49
CA ASP A 244 -13.06 -22.22 11.76
C ASP A 244 -11.94 -21.90 12.75
N MET A 245 -10.68 -21.90 12.31
CA MET A 245 -9.51 -21.48 13.11
C MET A 245 -9.68 -20.06 13.68
N LEU A 246 -10.28 -19.17 12.89
CA LEU A 246 -10.53 -17.78 13.25
C LEU A 246 -11.81 -17.58 14.08
N ASN A 247 -12.57 -18.66 14.33
CA ASN A 247 -13.89 -18.63 14.97
C ASN A 247 -14.87 -17.67 14.30
N LEU A 248 -14.86 -17.61 12.96
CA LEU A 248 -15.76 -16.72 12.22
C LEU A 248 -17.20 -17.24 12.29
N THR A 249 -18.13 -16.34 12.62
CA THR A 249 -19.56 -16.67 12.64
C THR A 249 -20.09 -16.87 11.21
N ARG A 250 -21.07 -17.75 10.99
CA ARG A 250 -21.64 -17.89 9.65
C ARG A 250 -22.51 -16.69 9.25
N HIS A 251 -22.40 -16.24 8.01
CA HIS A 251 -23.31 -15.24 7.45
C HIS A 251 -24.60 -15.93 6.95
N PRO A 252 -25.80 -15.31 7.13
CA PRO A 252 -27.07 -15.92 6.72
C PRO A 252 -27.19 -16.30 5.25
N MET A 253 -26.46 -15.63 4.36
CA MET A 253 -26.46 -15.92 2.91
C MET A 253 -25.63 -17.16 2.53
N GLN A 254 -24.83 -17.72 3.44
CA GLN A 254 -23.95 -18.84 3.10
C GLN A 254 -24.73 -20.13 2.79
N PRO A 255 -24.28 -20.93 1.79
CA PRO A 255 -24.84 -22.25 1.53
C PRO A 255 -24.83 -23.12 2.79
N ARG A 256 -25.92 -23.86 3.03
CA ARG A 256 -26.04 -24.70 4.24
C ARG A 256 -25.04 -25.85 4.24
N ASP A 257 -24.78 -26.42 3.07
CA ASP A 257 -23.89 -27.56 2.89
C ASP A 257 -22.44 -27.19 3.20
N PRO A 258 -21.73 -28.01 3.99
CA PRO A 258 -20.33 -27.79 4.29
C PRO A 258 -19.44 -28.05 3.06
N ILE A 259 -18.20 -27.60 3.14
CA ILE A 259 -17.15 -27.98 2.17
C ILE A 259 -16.95 -29.50 2.24
N SER A 260 -16.80 -30.15 1.07
CA SER A 260 -16.56 -31.58 1.00
C SER A 260 -15.23 -31.97 1.65
N THR A 261 -15.13 -33.20 2.17
CA THR A 261 -13.87 -33.71 2.76
C THR A 261 -12.70 -33.63 1.79
N ILE A 262 -12.92 -33.94 0.50
CA ILE A 262 -11.89 -33.89 -0.54
C ILE A 262 -11.43 -32.44 -0.76
N THR A 263 -12.37 -31.51 -0.88
CA THR A 263 -12.05 -30.08 -1.04
C THR A 263 -11.25 -29.57 0.16
N ASN A 264 -11.62 -29.92 1.38
CA ASN A 264 -10.89 -29.54 2.59
C ASN A 264 -9.45 -30.09 2.61
N GLN A 265 -9.25 -31.35 2.18
CA GLN A 265 -7.91 -31.93 2.05
C GLN A 265 -7.06 -31.19 1.01
N LEU A 266 -7.63 -30.85 -0.14
CA LEU A 266 -6.94 -30.10 -1.19
C LEU A 266 -6.58 -28.68 -0.73
N GLN A 267 -7.50 -28.00 -0.04
CA GLN A 267 -7.23 -26.69 0.58
C GLN A 267 -6.04 -26.78 1.53
N GLN A 268 -6.01 -27.74 2.46
CA GLN A 268 -4.89 -27.89 3.38
C GLN A 268 -3.57 -28.16 2.66
N ALA A 269 -3.57 -29.01 1.64
CA ALA A 269 -2.38 -29.30 0.84
C ALA A 269 -1.85 -28.04 0.12
N ASN A 270 -2.74 -27.26 -0.51
CA ASN A 270 -2.37 -26.02 -1.21
C ASN A 270 -1.80 -24.97 -0.25
N GLU A 271 -2.46 -24.76 0.89
CA GLU A 271 -2.09 -23.73 1.86
C GLU A 271 -0.84 -24.09 2.68
N GLN A 272 -0.49 -25.36 2.80
CA GLN A 272 0.76 -25.78 3.44
C GLN A 272 1.94 -25.77 2.47
N SER A 273 1.69 -25.66 1.16
CA SER A 273 2.71 -25.60 0.13
C SER A 273 3.26 -24.17 -0.05
N GLY A 274 4.55 -24.06 -0.36
CA GLY A 274 5.18 -22.78 -0.70
C GLY A 274 5.68 -21.94 0.49
N PRO A 275 6.47 -20.89 0.20
CA PRO A 275 7.05 -20.04 1.23
C PRO A 275 6.00 -19.07 1.79
N ARG A 276 6.00 -18.88 3.11
CA ARG A 276 5.23 -17.80 3.74
C ARG A 276 5.99 -16.49 3.60
N GLN A 277 5.38 -15.52 2.95
CA GLN A 277 6.04 -14.27 2.58
C GLN A 277 5.14 -13.07 2.85
N VAL A 278 5.78 -11.94 3.12
CA VAL A 278 5.16 -10.62 3.22
C VAL A 278 5.97 -9.60 2.44
N ASN A 279 5.37 -8.45 2.16
CA ASN A 279 6.09 -7.34 1.54
C ASN A 279 7.11 -6.77 2.53
N CYS A 280 8.26 -6.36 2.00
CA CYS A 280 9.11 -5.43 2.72
C CYS A 280 8.35 -4.11 2.91
N ASN A 281 8.18 -3.66 4.15
CA ASN A 281 7.45 -2.44 4.50
C ASN A 281 8.14 -1.14 4.07
N ALA A 282 9.31 -1.22 3.42
CA ALA A 282 9.95 -0.03 2.86
C ALA A 282 9.15 0.45 1.64
N ALA A 283 8.69 1.71 1.66
CA ALA A 283 7.94 2.33 0.57
C ALA A 283 8.60 2.09 -0.80
N GLY A 284 7.79 1.68 -1.78
CA GLY A 284 8.25 1.32 -3.12
C GLY A 284 9.12 0.05 -3.23
N CYS A 285 9.27 -0.75 -2.17
CA CYS A 285 10.01 -2.02 -2.23
C CYS A 285 9.11 -3.17 -2.69
N SER A 286 9.48 -3.87 -3.76
CA SER A 286 8.84 -5.12 -4.19
C SER A 286 9.45 -6.38 -3.57
N ALA A 287 10.48 -6.24 -2.73
CA ALA A 287 11.15 -7.39 -2.15
C ALA A 287 10.23 -8.14 -1.17
N LEU A 288 10.11 -9.44 -1.40
CA LEU A 288 9.42 -10.36 -0.50
C LEU A 288 10.35 -10.76 0.64
N VAL A 289 9.78 -10.86 1.84
CA VAL A 289 10.48 -11.32 3.03
C VAL A 289 9.83 -12.62 3.49
N GLU A 290 10.60 -13.70 3.44
CA GLU A 290 10.17 -14.98 4.01
C GLU A 290 10.06 -14.87 5.53
N ILE A 291 8.95 -15.37 6.03
CA ILE A 291 8.64 -15.45 7.45
C ILE A 291 8.48 -16.92 7.82
N GLY A 292 9.06 -17.31 8.95
CA GLY A 292 9.02 -18.68 9.42
C GLY A 292 7.60 -19.14 9.82
N GLN A 293 7.46 -20.36 10.31
CA GLN A 293 6.15 -20.93 10.70
C GLN A 293 5.42 -20.15 11.80
N GLY A 294 6.13 -19.33 12.59
CA GLY A 294 5.52 -18.37 13.53
C GLY A 294 4.87 -17.16 12.86
N GLY A 295 4.88 -17.08 11.53
CA GLY A 295 4.31 -16.00 10.73
C GLY A 295 4.89 -14.64 11.11
N VAL A 296 4.02 -13.64 11.23
CA VAL A 296 4.39 -12.28 11.65
C VAL A 296 4.24 -12.05 13.16
N LEU A 297 4.00 -13.08 13.97
CA LEU A 297 3.67 -12.91 15.40
C LEU A 297 4.72 -12.10 16.16
N GLY A 298 6.02 -12.35 15.90
CA GLY A 298 7.11 -11.58 16.52
C GLY A 298 7.11 -10.10 16.13
N ALA A 299 6.84 -9.81 14.85
CA ALA A 299 6.73 -8.44 14.34
C ALA A 299 5.48 -7.75 14.90
N ALA A 300 4.34 -8.42 14.89
CA ALA A 300 3.08 -7.92 15.44
C ALA A 300 3.15 -7.64 16.94
N ALA A 301 3.81 -8.50 17.72
CA ALA A 301 3.99 -8.31 19.17
C ALA A 301 4.82 -7.07 19.50
N THR A 302 5.75 -6.69 18.63
CA THR A 302 6.62 -5.53 18.79
C THR A 302 6.17 -4.31 17.97
N MET A 303 5.07 -4.45 17.21
CA MET A 303 4.61 -3.49 16.22
C MET A 303 5.75 -3.03 15.27
N SER A 304 6.63 -3.95 14.90
CA SER A 304 7.81 -3.65 14.08
C SER A 304 7.55 -3.88 12.60
N ASP A 305 8.04 -2.93 11.79
CA ASP A 305 8.08 -3.06 10.34
C ASP A 305 9.06 -4.18 9.93
N ILE A 306 8.66 -4.97 8.95
CA ILE A 306 9.43 -6.06 8.36
C ILE A 306 10.17 -5.52 7.13
N TYR A 307 11.50 -5.58 7.16
CA TYR A 307 12.34 -5.12 6.06
C TYR A 307 13.21 -6.23 5.48
N CYS A 308 13.38 -6.23 4.15
CA CYS A 308 14.32 -7.11 3.47
C CYS A 308 15.78 -6.76 3.83
N ASN A 309 16.71 -7.66 3.51
CA ASN A 309 18.12 -7.49 3.85
C ASN A 309 18.75 -6.24 3.21
N SER A 310 18.38 -5.90 1.98
CA SER A 310 18.86 -4.69 1.31
C SER A 310 18.41 -3.43 2.07
N CYS A 311 17.12 -3.32 2.35
CA CYS A 311 16.56 -2.19 3.11
C CYS A 311 17.18 -2.09 4.51
N LYS A 312 17.38 -3.21 5.22
CA LYS A 312 18.05 -3.24 6.53
C LYS A 312 19.49 -2.70 6.48
N ARG A 313 20.26 -3.00 5.42
CA ARG A 313 21.62 -2.44 5.25
C ARG A 313 21.57 -0.93 5.09
N ARG A 314 20.66 -0.43 4.25
CA ARG A 314 20.49 1.01 4.01
C ARG A 314 20.03 1.76 5.27
N MET A 315 19.24 1.13 6.13
CA MET A 315 18.82 1.66 7.43
C MET A 315 19.95 1.81 8.47
N ARG A 316 21.18 1.38 8.16
CA ARG A 316 22.37 1.56 8.99
C ARG A 316 23.26 2.71 8.52
N LEU A 317 22.95 3.32 7.36
CA LEU A 317 23.76 4.37 6.76
C LEU A 317 23.36 5.75 7.29
N ASN A 318 24.22 6.32 8.15
CA ASN A 318 24.02 7.65 8.69
C ASN A 318 24.60 8.72 7.75
N GLN A 319 23.91 9.85 7.67
CA GLN A 319 24.35 11.04 6.96
C GLN A 319 24.24 12.26 7.88
N THR A 320 25.23 13.14 7.79
CA THR A 320 25.30 14.38 8.56
C THR A 320 24.85 15.55 7.71
N PHE A 321 23.94 16.37 8.26
CA PHE A 321 23.38 17.55 7.63
C PHE A 321 23.63 18.78 8.49
N THR A 322 23.62 19.95 7.86
CA THR A 322 23.59 21.25 8.56
C THR A 322 22.14 21.74 8.62
N CYS A 323 21.71 22.25 9.77
CA CYS A 323 20.38 22.82 9.95
C CYS A 323 20.08 23.92 8.93
N ASN A 324 18.96 23.82 8.22
CA ASN A 324 18.54 24.85 7.24
C ASN A 324 17.83 26.08 7.86
N MET A 325 17.81 26.18 9.19
CA MET A 325 17.24 27.35 9.89
C MET A 325 18.22 28.51 9.82
N SER A 326 17.75 29.70 9.45
CA SER A 326 18.59 30.90 9.36
C SER A 326 19.36 31.13 10.67
N GLY A 327 20.66 31.38 10.58
CA GLY A 327 21.56 31.57 11.71
C GLY A 327 21.94 30.30 12.49
N CYS A 328 21.31 29.14 12.24
CA CYS A 328 21.64 27.89 12.91
C CYS A 328 22.77 27.14 12.19
N LYS A 329 23.88 26.88 12.90
CA LYS A 329 25.03 26.11 12.37
C LYS A 329 25.10 24.68 12.91
N ILE A 330 24.08 24.23 13.64
CA ILE A 330 24.05 22.90 14.24
C ILE A 330 24.09 21.85 13.13
N LYS A 331 25.09 20.96 13.21
CA LYS A 331 25.12 19.72 12.42
C LYS A 331 24.42 18.62 13.18
N PHE A 332 23.68 17.78 12.48
CA PHE A 332 22.99 16.64 13.06
C PHE A 332 23.09 15.44 12.11
N SER A 333 23.17 14.24 12.69
CA SER A 333 23.24 13.00 11.92
C SER A 333 21.91 12.26 12.02
N ILE A 334 21.42 11.78 10.88
CA ILE A 334 20.23 10.92 10.79
C ILE A 334 20.52 9.77 9.82
N THR A 335 19.63 8.78 9.78
CA THR A 335 19.58 7.80 8.69
C THR A 335 18.47 8.24 7.72
N PRO A 336 18.75 8.92 6.59
CA PRO A 336 17.72 9.45 5.69
C PRO A 336 16.78 8.36 5.19
N TYR A 337 17.32 7.19 4.87
CA TYR A 337 16.55 6.06 4.36
C TYR A 337 15.48 5.56 5.35
N ARG A 338 15.65 5.78 6.67
CA ARG A 338 14.58 5.44 7.63
C ARG A 338 13.33 6.28 7.43
N TYR A 339 13.45 7.50 6.91
CA TYR A 339 12.30 8.37 6.63
C TYR A 339 11.71 8.01 5.26
N THR A 340 12.54 7.93 4.23
CA THR A 340 12.05 7.63 2.86
C THR A 340 11.45 6.23 2.74
N ALA A 341 11.98 5.24 3.48
CA ALA A 341 11.37 3.91 3.56
C ALA A 341 9.96 3.91 4.20
N ARG A 342 9.51 5.01 4.79
CA ARG A 342 8.15 5.18 5.31
C ARG A 342 7.30 6.14 4.50
N GLY A 343 7.81 6.60 3.35
CA GLY A 343 7.15 7.65 2.56
C GLY A 343 7.22 9.03 3.22
N GLU A 344 8.21 9.27 4.09
CA GLU A 344 8.43 10.56 4.76
C GLU A 344 9.69 11.25 4.22
N ASP A 345 9.66 12.58 4.11
CA ASP A 345 10.87 13.34 3.79
C ASP A 345 11.87 13.36 4.97
N PRO A 346 13.18 13.15 4.71
CA PRO A 346 14.20 13.31 5.73
C PRO A 346 14.20 14.74 6.27
N PRO A 347 14.25 14.91 7.59
CA PRO A 347 14.11 16.23 8.18
C PRO A 347 15.37 17.10 7.99
N THR A 348 15.17 18.37 7.66
CA THR A 348 16.21 19.32 7.23
C THR A 348 16.67 20.30 8.33
N ARG A 349 15.94 20.35 9.45
CA ARG A 349 16.26 21.17 10.63
C ARG A 349 16.97 20.35 11.70
N CYS A 350 17.66 20.93 12.69
CA CYS A 350 18.20 20.17 13.83
C CYS A 350 17.09 19.84 14.85
N PRO A 351 17.31 18.90 15.81
CA PRO A 351 16.29 18.53 16.80
C PRO A 351 15.64 19.71 17.53
N ALA A 352 16.43 20.70 17.94
CA ALA A 352 15.95 21.92 18.61
C ALA A 352 14.97 22.76 17.76
N HIS A 353 15.10 22.72 16.42
CA HIS A 353 14.25 23.44 15.48
C HIS A 353 13.15 22.56 14.86
N ARG A 354 13.09 21.27 15.20
CA ARG A 354 12.00 20.37 14.83
C ARG A 354 10.95 20.25 15.92
N ASN A 355 11.39 20.29 17.17
CA ASN A 355 10.52 20.07 18.32
C ASN A 355 10.80 21.15 19.37
N PRO A 356 9.97 22.20 19.47
CA PRO A 356 10.21 23.34 20.36
C PRO A 356 10.25 22.98 21.85
N ASN A 357 9.90 21.74 22.22
CA ASN A 357 9.90 21.23 23.59
C ASN A 357 11.16 20.43 23.98
N VAL A 358 12.15 20.27 23.10
CA VAL A 358 13.42 19.58 23.43
C VAL A 358 14.45 20.62 23.90
N PRO A 359 14.95 20.54 25.16
CA PRO A 359 15.95 21.49 25.65
C PRO A 359 17.23 21.43 24.83
N THR A 360 17.78 22.58 24.45
CA THR A 360 19.09 22.68 23.80
C THR A 360 20.19 22.24 24.76
N PRO A 361 21.14 21.38 24.34
CA PRO A 361 22.39 21.21 25.07
C PRO A 361 23.20 22.50 24.86
N GLY A 362 23.27 23.36 25.88
CA GLY A 362 24.19 24.51 25.91
C GLY A 362 23.57 25.91 25.96
N GLY A 363 22.28 26.08 26.21
CA GLY A 363 21.70 27.40 26.53
C GLY A 363 21.83 27.74 28.03
N PRO A 364 22.11 28.99 28.43
CA PRO A 364 22.32 29.36 29.83
C PRO A 364 21.06 29.05 30.64
N GLY A 365 21.25 28.34 31.75
CA GLY A 365 20.18 27.88 32.61
C GLY A 365 19.25 29.04 33.00
N ARG A 366 17.94 28.88 32.77
CA ARG A 366 16.95 29.76 33.36
C ARG A 366 17.11 29.70 34.88
N SER A 367 17.52 30.80 35.50
CA SER A 367 17.57 30.93 36.95
C SER A 367 16.17 30.69 37.51
N ARG A 368 16.02 29.67 38.36
CA ARG A 368 14.83 29.51 39.19
C ARG A 368 14.79 30.71 40.15
N ASN A 369 13.78 31.54 40.02
CA ASN A 369 13.50 32.63 40.94
C ASN A 369 12.86 32.01 42.20
N PRO A 370 13.47 32.10 43.40
CA PRO A 370 12.84 31.63 44.61
C PRO A 370 12.02 32.75 45.23
N GLY A 371 10.72 32.51 45.39
CA GLY A 371 9.90 33.28 46.32
C GLY A 371 8.71 33.98 45.68
N ARG A 372 7.51 33.50 46.00
CA ARG A 372 6.71 34.07 47.10
C ARG A 372 5.43 33.25 47.24
N ARG A 373 5.25 32.65 48.42
CA ARG A 373 3.92 32.39 48.99
C ARG A 373 3.38 33.72 49.54
N PRO A 374 2.06 33.90 49.53
CA PRO A 374 1.29 33.66 50.76
C PRO A 374 0.65 32.28 50.79
#